data_AF-A0A387HCS8-F1
#
_entry.id   AF-A0A387HCS8-F1
#
_cell.length_a   1.000
_cell.length_b   1.000
_cell.length_c   1.000
_cell.angle_alpha   90.00
_cell.angle_beta   90.00
_cell.angle_gamma   90.00
#
_symmetry.space_group_name_H-M   'P 1'
#
loop_
_entity.id
_entity.type
_entity.pdbx_description
1 polymer ?
#
loop_
_entity_poly.entity_id
_entity_poly.type
_entity_poly.pdbx_seq_one_letter_code
_entity_poly.pdbx_strand_id
1 'polypeptide(L)'
;MSTQSRTEEKFSLALESIQSKRRIERVMEAANALLDRYAKEQDPQERLRLAFELIRRNFTEEVSISFGDLSFTTDEKAPEEGSRGTTRFHCDIVGAEGRSGTLTAFYTAPGSMGLTDSEWLDAMRLLAGISGLGVGGYVTCSG
;
A
#
# COMPACT_ATOMS: atom_id res chain seq x y z
N MET A 1 14.02 37.94 20.20
CA MET A 1 13.61 36.85 19.28
C MET A 1 14.85 36.10 18.81
N SER A 2 14.76 34.79 18.53
CA SER A 2 15.70 34.01 17.69
C SER A 2 16.75 33.08 18.35
N THR A 3 16.42 32.35 19.42
CA THR A 3 17.17 31.12 19.78
C THR A 3 16.25 29.98 20.20
N GLN A 4 15.18 30.27 20.96
CA GLN A 4 14.15 29.28 21.29
C GLN A 4 13.50 28.67 20.05
N SER A 5 13.09 29.47 19.06
CA SER A 5 12.39 28.92 17.88
C SER A 5 13.28 28.04 16.99
N ARG A 6 14.60 28.31 16.92
CA ARG A 6 15.55 27.45 16.18
C ARG A 6 15.80 26.12 16.88
N THR A 7 15.74 26.09 18.21
CA THR A 7 15.89 24.86 18.99
C THR A 7 14.63 24.02 18.91
N GLU A 8 13.45 24.64 19.03
CA GLU A 8 12.14 23.99 18.85
C GLU A 8 11.97 23.38 17.45
N GLU A 9 12.38 24.12 16.41
CA GLU A 9 12.36 23.64 15.03
C GLU A 9 13.26 22.42 14.83
N LYS A 10 14.48 22.42 15.39
CA LYS A 10 15.39 21.26 15.35
C LYS A 10 14.83 20.04 16.10
N PHE A 11 14.19 20.25 17.25
CA PHE A 11 13.53 19.16 17.99
C PHE A 11 12.34 18.61 17.22
N SER A 12 11.53 19.46 16.60
CA SER A 12 10.40 19.04 15.76
C SER A 12 10.87 18.21 14.57
N LEU A 13 11.93 18.64 13.88
CA LEU A 13 12.53 17.87 12.78
C LEU A 13 13.07 16.51 13.24
N ALA A 14 13.74 16.46 14.41
CA ALA A 14 14.24 15.21 14.96
C ALA A 14 13.10 14.24 15.36
N LEU A 15 12.02 14.77 15.96
CA LEU A 15 10.84 13.98 16.31
C LEU A 15 10.13 13.44 15.07
N GLU A 16 9.95 14.26 14.03
CA GLU A 16 9.36 13.81 12.76
C GLU A 16 10.21 12.73 12.10
N SER A 17 11.54 12.88 12.11
CA SER A 17 12.46 11.86 11.61
C SER A 17 12.33 10.53 12.37
N ILE A 18 12.21 10.57 13.69
CA ILE A 18 12.00 9.37 14.52
C ILE A 18 10.63 8.73 14.22
N GLN A 19 9.59 9.54 14.05
CA GLN A 19 8.26 9.04 13.72
C GLN A 19 8.22 8.41 12.33
N SER A 20 8.77 9.08 11.31
CA SER A 20 8.90 8.55 9.95
C SER A 20 9.65 7.23 9.93
N LYS A 21 10.77 7.12 10.66
CA LYS A 21 11.52 5.86 10.77
C LYS A 21 10.66 4.71 11.31
N ARG A 22 9.92 4.95 12.40
CA ARG A 22 9.02 3.93 12.98
C ARG A 22 7.90 3.52 12.04
N ARG A 23 7.37 4.46 11.25
CA ARG A 23 6.34 4.18 10.25
C ARG A 23 6.89 3.28 9.14
N ILE A 24 8.09 3.58 8.64
CA ILE A 24 8.76 2.77 7.61
C ILE A 24 9.08 1.36 8.14
N GLU A 25 9.53 1.22 9.40
CA GLU A 25 9.76 -0.09 10.03
C GLU A 25 8.50 -0.97 10.00
N ARG A 26 7.32 -0.41 10.31
CA ARG A 26 6.04 -1.13 10.23
C ARG A 26 5.68 -1.55 8.81
N VAL A 27 5.96 -0.71 7.82
CA VAL A 27 5.76 -1.05 6.40
C VAL A 27 6.63 -2.25 6.01
N MET A 28 7.90 -2.24 6.43
CA MET A 28 8.83 -3.34 6.17
C MET A 28 8.43 -4.63 6.89
N GLU A 29 7.96 -4.54 8.13
CA GLU A 29 7.40 -5.70 8.86
C GLU A 29 6.21 -6.31 8.11
N ALA A 30 5.28 -5.49 7.62
CA ALA A 30 4.14 -5.96 6.83
C ALA A 30 4.58 -6.60 5.51
N ALA A 31 5.53 -5.98 4.80
CA ALA A 31 6.06 -6.53 3.54
C ALA A 31 6.78 -7.88 3.75
N ASN A 32 7.59 -8.00 4.80
CA ASN A 32 8.24 -9.27 5.15
C ASN A 32 7.22 -10.34 5.53
N ALA A 33 6.20 -10.00 6.32
CA ALA A 33 5.13 -10.93 6.67
C ALA A 33 4.36 -11.42 5.43
N LEU A 34 4.19 -10.59 4.41
CA LEU A 34 3.61 -10.99 3.13
C LEU A 34 4.50 -12.00 2.40
N LEU A 35 5.79 -11.70 2.27
CA LEU A 35 6.77 -12.59 1.62
C LEU A 35 6.88 -13.95 2.32
N ASP A 36 6.89 -13.97 3.65
CA ASP A 36 6.92 -15.21 4.44
C ASP A 36 5.69 -16.09 4.20
N ARG A 37 4.53 -15.48 3.95
CA ARG A 37 3.31 -16.21 3.58
C ARG A 37 3.39 -16.71 2.14
N TYR A 38 3.90 -15.89 1.22
CA TYR A 38 4.10 -16.28 -0.19
C TYR A 38 5.09 -17.43 -0.33
N ALA A 39 6.09 -17.54 0.54
CA ALA A 39 7.01 -18.68 0.54
C ALA A 39 6.31 -20.01 0.89
N LYS A 40 5.17 -19.96 1.59
CA LYS A 40 4.40 -21.13 2.02
C LYS A 40 3.22 -21.43 1.10
N GLU A 41 2.72 -20.41 0.39
CA GLU A 41 1.60 -20.52 -0.54
C GLU A 41 2.13 -20.63 -1.98
N GLN A 42 1.65 -21.60 -2.77
CA GLN A 42 2.06 -21.77 -4.15
C GLN A 42 1.02 -21.25 -5.15
N ASP A 43 -0.24 -21.12 -4.75
CA ASP A 43 -1.31 -20.61 -5.59
C ASP A 43 -1.19 -19.08 -5.78
N PRO A 44 -0.98 -18.60 -7.02
CA PRO A 44 -0.97 -17.17 -7.35
C PRO A 44 -2.24 -16.43 -6.91
N GLN A 45 -3.40 -17.09 -6.94
CA GLN A 45 -4.67 -16.48 -6.58
C GLN A 45 -4.75 -16.22 -5.08
N GLU A 46 -4.35 -17.21 -4.29
CA GLU A 46 -4.29 -17.11 -2.85
C GLU A 46 -3.24 -16.09 -2.40
N ARG A 47 -2.10 -15.99 -3.10
CA ARG A 47 -1.12 -14.92 -2.88
C ARG A 47 -1.73 -13.54 -3.06
N LEU A 48 -2.46 -13.29 -4.16
CA LEU A 48 -3.16 -12.01 -4.36
C LEU A 48 -4.19 -11.74 -3.26
N ARG A 49 -4.93 -12.77 -2.80
CA ARG A 49 -5.87 -12.63 -1.69
C ARG A 49 -5.18 -12.21 -0.40
N LEU A 50 -4.00 -12.77 -0.11
CA LEU A 50 -3.20 -12.40 1.05
C LEU A 50 -2.69 -10.95 0.97
N ALA A 51 -2.26 -10.50 -0.21
CA ALA A 51 -1.89 -9.09 -0.41
C ALA A 51 -3.08 -8.16 -0.23
N PHE A 52 -4.24 -8.49 -0.83
CA PHE A 52 -5.48 -7.74 -0.64
C PHE A 52 -5.83 -7.59 0.85
N GLU A 53 -5.87 -8.69 1.59
CA GLU A 53 -6.23 -8.65 3.03
C GLU A 53 -5.20 -7.88 3.86
N LEU A 54 -3.91 -7.96 3.53
CA LEU A 54 -2.88 -7.21 4.21
C LEU A 54 -2.99 -5.70 3.97
N ILE A 55 -3.20 -5.30 2.71
CA ILE A 55 -3.40 -3.89 2.33
C ILE A 55 -4.67 -3.36 3.01
N ARG A 56 -5.77 -4.11 2.90
CA ARG A 56 -7.07 -3.75 3.46
C ARG A 56 -7.02 -3.45 4.96
N ARG A 57 -6.32 -4.31 5.71
CA ARG A 57 -6.31 -4.24 7.18
C ARG A 57 -5.33 -3.21 7.73
N ASN A 58 -4.25 -2.93 7.00
CA ASN A 58 -3.14 -2.14 7.54
C ASN A 58 -2.95 -0.81 6.83
N PHE A 59 -3.21 -0.71 5.53
CA PHE A 59 -2.83 0.44 4.71
C PHE A 59 -4.02 1.31 4.32
N THR A 60 -5.13 0.71 3.89
CA THR A 60 -6.36 1.44 3.56
C THR A 60 -7.55 0.50 3.49
N GLU A 61 -8.73 0.99 3.87
CA GLU A 61 -9.99 0.28 3.71
C GLU A 61 -10.55 0.36 2.28
N GLU A 62 -10.04 1.26 1.44
CA GLU A 62 -10.46 1.44 0.05
C GLU A 62 -9.42 0.82 -0.90
N VAL A 63 -9.57 -0.48 -1.19
CA VAL A 63 -8.67 -1.21 -2.08
C VAL A 63 -9.44 -2.19 -2.98
N SER A 64 -9.00 -2.28 -4.23
CA SER A 64 -9.45 -3.27 -5.19
C SER A 64 -8.26 -3.89 -5.93
N ILE A 65 -8.28 -5.22 -6.07
CA ILE A 65 -7.33 -5.99 -6.87
C ILE A 65 -8.14 -6.84 -7.86
N SER A 66 -7.91 -6.66 -9.15
CA SER A 66 -8.43 -7.53 -10.21
C SER A 66 -7.28 -8.24 -10.92
N PHE A 67 -7.47 -9.51 -11.32
CA PHE A 67 -6.45 -10.26 -12.07
C PHE A 67 -7.05 -11.47 -12.81
N GLY A 68 -7.17 -11.39 -14.14
CA GLY A 68 -8.00 -12.32 -14.91
C GLY A 68 -9.44 -12.31 -14.41
N ASP A 69 -10.01 -13.48 -14.10
CA ASP A 69 -11.39 -13.61 -13.58
C ASP A 69 -11.51 -13.33 -12.07
N LEU A 70 -10.41 -13.03 -11.38
CA LEU A 70 -10.43 -12.70 -9.96
C LEU A 70 -10.67 -11.23 -9.73
N SER A 71 -11.49 -10.93 -8.72
CA SER A 71 -11.72 -9.58 -8.23
C SER A 71 -11.89 -9.61 -6.72
N PHE A 72 -11.04 -8.86 -6.03
CA PHE A 72 -11.16 -8.54 -4.61
C PHE A 72 -11.43 -7.05 -4.50
N THR A 73 -12.52 -6.66 -3.85
CA THR A 73 -12.88 -5.25 -3.65
C THR A 73 -13.42 -5.08 -2.24
N THR A 74 -13.13 -3.94 -1.62
CA THR A 74 -13.74 -3.57 -0.35
C THR A 74 -15.12 -2.94 -0.51
N ASP A 75 -15.41 -2.41 -1.70
CA ASP A 75 -16.71 -1.83 -2.05
C ASP A 75 -17.56 -2.81 -2.86
N GLU A 76 -18.67 -3.28 -2.28
CA GLU A 76 -19.84 -3.77 -3.04
C GLU A 76 -20.77 -2.61 -3.46
N LYS A 77 -20.55 -1.38 -2.96
CA LYS A 77 -21.31 -0.18 -3.33
C LYS A 77 -20.33 0.91 -3.71
N ALA A 78 -20.46 1.42 -4.95
CA ALA A 78 -19.65 2.53 -5.41
C ALA A 78 -19.71 3.68 -4.38
N PRO A 79 -18.56 4.27 -3.99
CA PRO A 79 -18.54 5.43 -3.11
C PRO A 79 -19.45 6.52 -3.69
N GLU A 80 -20.36 7.07 -2.88
CA GLU A 80 -21.08 8.29 -3.23
C GLU A 80 -20.03 9.35 -3.63
N GLU A 81 -20.29 10.08 -4.73
CA GLU A 81 -19.38 11.12 -5.24
C GLU A 81 -19.03 12.11 -4.10
N GLY A 82 -17.86 11.93 -3.48
CA GLY A 82 -17.40 12.74 -2.35
C GLY A 82 -16.75 12.00 -1.19
N SER A 83 -16.85 10.66 -1.08
CA SER A 83 -16.30 9.91 0.07
C SER A 83 -14.97 9.18 -0.17
N ARG A 84 -14.39 9.27 -1.37
CA ARG A 84 -13.12 8.57 -1.67
C ARG A 84 -11.93 9.26 -1.03
N GLY A 85 -10.93 8.46 -0.67
CA GLY A 85 -9.64 8.97 -0.21
C GLY A 85 -9.03 10.02 -1.15
N THR A 86 -8.36 11.02 -0.56
CA THR A 86 -7.79 12.16 -1.30
C THR A 86 -6.65 11.79 -2.23
N THR A 87 -5.93 10.72 -1.89
CA THR A 87 -4.78 10.20 -2.64
C THR A 87 -5.18 8.90 -3.32
N ARG A 88 -5.03 8.84 -4.65
CA ARG A 88 -5.30 7.65 -5.45
C ARG A 88 -3.99 6.95 -5.80
N PHE A 89 -3.98 5.64 -5.70
CA PHE A 89 -2.93 4.76 -6.20
C PHE A 89 -3.48 3.80 -7.24
N HIS A 90 -2.74 3.59 -8.32
CA HIS A 90 -3.14 2.68 -9.38
C HIS A 90 -1.91 2.01 -10.02
N CYS A 91 -1.95 0.69 -10.15
CA CYS A 91 -0.99 -0.07 -10.94
C CYS A 91 -1.69 -1.11 -11.80
N ASP A 92 -1.13 -1.33 -12.98
CA ASP A 92 -1.42 -2.50 -13.79
C ASP A 92 -0.57 -3.67 -13.29
N ILE A 93 -1.18 -4.86 -13.21
CA ILE A 93 -0.52 -6.12 -12.90
C ILE A 93 -0.41 -6.90 -14.21
N VAL A 94 0.81 -7.28 -14.57
CA VAL A 94 1.09 -8.14 -15.73
C VAL A 94 1.61 -9.46 -15.19
N GLY A 95 0.85 -10.54 -15.36
CA GLY A 95 1.26 -11.88 -14.94
C GLY A 95 1.62 -12.79 -16.11
N ALA A 96 1.86 -14.06 -15.79
CA ALA A 96 2.16 -15.08 -16.79
C ALA A 96 0.96 -15.35 -17.73
N GLU A 97 1.25 -15.90 -18.91
CA GLU A 97 0.25 -16.41 -19.86
C GLU A 97 -0.76 -15.35 -20.36
N GLY A 98 -0.36 -14.08 -20.37
CA GLY A 98 -1.21 -12.98 -20.86
C GLY A 98 -2.31 -12.55 -19.89
N ARG A 99 -2.31 -13.07 -18.66
CA ARG A 99 -3.21 -12.57 -17.60
C ARG A 99 -2.75 -11.18 -17.15
N SER A 100 -3.70 -10.27 -17.09
CA SER A 100 -3.49 -8.93 -16.57
C SER A 100 -4.54 -8.56 -15.54
N GLY A 101 -4.27 -7.49 -14.83
CA GLY A 101 -5.08 -7.05 -13.71
C GLY A 101 -4.76 -5.63 -13.31
N THR A 102 -5.43 -5.15 -12.27
CA THR A 102 -5.14 -3.83 -11.70
C THR A 102 -5.17 -3.91 -10.18
N LEU A 103 -4.39 -3.05 -9.55
CA LEU A 103 -4.47 -2.76 -8.13
C LEU A 103 -4.76 -1.28 -7.98
N THR A 104 -5.91 -0.96 -7.40
CA THR A 104 -6.35 0.41 -7.15
C THR A 104 -6.63 0.59 -5.68
N ALA A 105 -6.12 1.67 -5.10
CA ALA A 105 -6.34 1.98 -3.70
C ALA A 105 -6.52 3.49 -3.50
N PHE A 106 -7.27 3.86 -2.47
CA PHE A 106 -7.47 5.26 -2.09
C PHE A 106 -7.02 5.46 -0.65
N TYR A 107 -6.55 6.66 -0.33
CA TYR A 107 -6.01 6.95 0.99
C TYR A 107 -6.23 8.40 1.38
N THR A 108 -6.46 8.63 2.67
CA THR A 108 -6.47 9.95 3.29
C THR A 108 -5.51 9.94 4.47
N ALA A 109 -4.45 10.74 4.37
CA ALA A 109 -3.51 10.90 5.46
C ALA A 109 -4.18 11.46 6.73
N PRO A 110 -3.73 11.08 7.94
CA PRO A 110 -2.60 10.19 8.21
C PRO A 110 -2.97 8.68 8.28
N GLY A 111 -4.21 8.31 7.94
CA GLY A 111 -4.70 6.92 7.97
C GLY A 111 -4.42 6.15 9.27
N SER A 112 -4.49 4.82 9.21
CA SER A 112 -4.29 3.93 10.37
C SER A 112 -2.83 3.82 10.82
N MET A 113 -1.88 3.86 9.87
CA MET A 113 -0.44 3.75 10.16
C MET A 113 0.26 5.08 10.41
N GLY A 114 -0.44 6.20 10.32
CA GLY A 114 0.13 7.52 10.50
C GLY A 114 0.98 8.02 9.32
N LEU A 115 0.90 7.37 8.16
CA LEU A 115 1.74 7.65 7.00
C LEU A 115 1.35 9.00 6.37
N THR A 116 2.34 9.69 5.81
CA THR A 116 2.03 10.76 4.86
C THR A 116 1.57 10.16 3.53
N ASP A 117 0.96 10.95 2.66
CA ASP A 117 0.57 10.49 1.32
C ASP A 117 1.76 9.92 0.53
N SER A 118 2.94 10.54 0.64
CA SER A 118 4.16 10.08 -0.04
C SER A 118 4.66 8.75 0.55
N GLU A 119 4.70 8.63 1.88
CA GLU A 119 5.12 7.40 2.55
C GLU A 119 4.15 6.24 2.23
N TRP A 120 2.85 6.54 2.16
CA TRP A 120 1.83 5.57 1.77
C TRP A 120 1.98 5.14 0.31
N LEU A 121 2.21 6.06 -0.63
CA LEU A 121 2.45 5.73 -2.04
C LEU A 121 3.68 4.83 -2.22
N ASP A 122 4.78 5.14 -1.54
CA ASP A 122 6.01 4.33 -1.61
C ASP A 122 5.79 2.93 -1.00
N ALA A 123 5.06 2.84 0.10
CA ALA A 123 4.68 1.57 0.69
C ALA A 123 3.79 0.74 -0.25
N MET A 124 2.80 1.38 -0.88
CA MET A 124 1.90 0.73 -1.84
C MET A 124 2.64 0.26 -3.09
N ARG A 125 3.65 1.00 -3.58
CA ARG A 125 4.53 0.56 -4.68
C ARG A 125 5.31 -0.70 -4.32
N LEU A 126 5.85 -0.77 -3.10
CA LEU A 126 6.54 -1.97 -2.61
C LEU A 126 5.59 -3.18 -2.58
N LEU A 127 4.39 -3.02 -1.99
CA LEU A 127 3.40 -4.10 -1.89
C LEU A 127 2.86 -4.52 -3.26
N ALA A 128 2.66 -3.58 -4.18
CA ALA A 128 2.28 -3.87 -5.56
C ALA A 128 3.38 -4.68 -6.27
N GLY A 129 4.65 -4.31 -6.08
CA GLY A 129 5.81 -5.05 -6.59
C GLY A 129 5.83 -6.50 -6.09
N ILE A 130 5.64 -6.70 -4.78
CA ILE A 130 5.53 -8.04 -4.19
C ILE A 130 4.34 -8.81 -4.78
N SER A 131 3.20 -8.14 -4.99
CA SER A 131 2.00 -8.76 -5.58
C SER A 131 2.22 -9.21 -7.02
N GLY A 132 2.91 -8.40 -7.83
CA GLY A 132 3.33 -8.78 -9.19
C GLY A 132 4.24 -10.01 -9.19
N LEU A 133 5.22 -10.07 -8.29
CA LEU A 133 6.06 -11.25 -8.11
C LEU A 133 5.25 -12.48 -7.66
N GLY A 134 4.25 -12.26 -6.81
CA GLY A 134 3.35 -13.31 -6.31
C GLY A 134 2.63 -14.07 -7.43
N VAL A 135 2.28 -13.37 -8.52
CA VAL A 135 1.66 -13.93 -9.72
C VAL A 135 2.64 -14.32 -10.82
N GLY A 136 3.95 -14.30 -10.53
CA GLY A 136 4.99 -14.66 -11.49
C GLY A 136 5.21 -13.60 -12.59
N GLY A 137 4.91 -12.33 -12.31
CA GLY A 137 5.03 -11.23 -13.25
C GLY A 137 5.55 -9.95 -12.61
N TYR A 138 5.02 -8.80 -13.03
CA TYR A 138 5.44 -7.48 -12.57
C TYR A 138 4.26 -6.50 -12.51
N VAL A 139 4.51 -5.31 -11.96
CA VAL A 139 3.53 -4.23 -11.94
C VAL A 139 4.09 -2.96 -12.55
N THR A 140 3.21 -2.14 -13.13
CA THR A 140 3.51 -0.79 -13.59
C THR A 140 2.55 0.18 -12.96
N CYS A 141 3.07 1.11 -12.15
CA CYS A 141 2.25 2.06 -11.42
C CYS A 141 2.22 3.40 -12.15
N SER A 142 1.02 3.92 -12.39
CA SER A 142 0.85 5.31 -12.82
C SER A 142 0.79 6.20 -11.57
N GLY A 143 1.57 7.28 -11.60
CA GLY A 143 1.75 8.19 -10.47
C GLY A 143 0.49 8.95 -10.10
#